data_AF-A0A8T2H6F2-F1
#
_entry.id   AF-A0A8T2H6F2-F1
#
_cell.length_a   1.000
_cell.length_b   1.000
_cell.length_c   1.000
_cell.angle_alpha   90.00
_cell.angle_beta   90.00
_cell.angle_gamma   90.00
#
_symmetry.space_group_name_H-M   'P 1'
#
loop_
_entity.id
_entity.type
_entity.pdbx_description
1 polymer ?
#
loop_
_entity_poly.entity_id
_entity_poly.type
_entity_poly.pdbx_seq_one_letter_code
_entity_poly.pdbx_strand_id
1 'polypeptide(L)'
;MHRRLWPWPLWPRPYPQPWPMNPPTPDPSPKPVAPPDPSPKPVAPPGPSPCPSPPPKPQPKPPPAPSPSPCPSPPPKPQPKPVPPPACPPTPPKPQPKPAPPPAPKPAPPPAPKPVPCPSPPKPPAPTPKPVPPHGPPPKPAPAPTLPLPQNLPHHHLSQRTKLYRPVATGRFSNGMVASDYLAKYMGVKEIVPAYLDPKIQPNDLLTGVSFASGGAGYNPTTSEAANAIPMLDQLTYFQDYIEKVNRLVRQEKSQYKLAGLEKTNQLISKGVAIVVGGSNDLIITYFGSGAQRLKNDIDSYTTIIADSAASFVLQLYGYGARRIGVIGTPPLGCVPSQRLKKKKICNEELNYASQLFNSKLLLILGQLSKTLPNSTFVYMDIYTIISQMLETPAAYGFEETKKPCCKTGLLSAGALCKKSTSKICPNTSSYLFWDGVHPTQRAYKTINKVLIKEYLHVLSK
;
A
#
# COMPACT_ATOMS: atom_id res chain seq x y z
N MET A 1 45.83 -10.37 8.06
CA MET A 1 46.42 -9.81 9.31
C MET A 1 45.63 -8.57 9.72
N HIS A 2 45.44 -8.44 11.03
CA HIS A 2 44.40 -7.67 11.72
C HIS A 2 44.21 -6.18 11.35
N ARG A 3 42.95 -5.73 11.29
CA ARG A 3 42.57 -4.41 11.80
C ARG A 3 41.37 -4.54 12.73
N ARG A 4 41.57 -3.94 13.90
CA ARG A 4 40.84 -4.11 15.15
C ARG A 4 39.46 -3.47 15.07
N LEU A 5 38.45 -4.25 15.43
CA LEU A 5 37.17 -3.77 15.89
C LEU A 5 37.37 -3.18 17.29
N TRP A 6 36.90 -1.96 17.50
CA TRP A 6 36.61 -1.44 18.84
C TRP A 6 35.10 -1.58 19.08
N PRO A 7 34.68 -2.07 20.25
CA PRO A 7 33.29 -2.32 20.57
C PRO A 7 32.58 -1.00 20.92
N TRP A 8 31.42 -0.77 20.32
CA TRP A 8 30.48 0.23 20.78
C TRP A 8 29.81 -0.28 22.07
N PRO A 9 29.69 0.53 23.14
CA PRO A 9 29.04 0.09 24.36
C PRO A 9 27.53 -0.04 24.15
N LEU A 10 27.01 -1.23 24.46
CA LEU A 10 25.60 -1.49 24.67
C LEU A 10 25.11 -0.67 25.87
N TRP A 11 24.35 0.39 25.60
CA TRP A 11 23.46 1.00 26.60
C TRP A 11 22.02 0.64 26.24
N PRO A 12 21.24 0.12 27.19
CA PRO A 12 19.82 -0.12 26.97
C PRO A 12 19.13 1.25 26.90
N ARG A 13 18.60 1.63 25.73
CA ARG A 13 17.67 2.76 25.65
C ARG A 13 16.32 2.30 26.17
N PRO A 14 15.78 2.90 27.24
CA PRO A 14 14.44 2.60 27.69
C PRO A 14 13.44 3.14 26.65
N TYR A 15 12.48 2.29 26.28
CA TYR A 15 11.25 2.71 25.61
C TYR A 15 10.63 3.86 26.42
N PRO A 16 10.32 5.02 25.83
CA PRO A 16 9.51 6.00 26.53
C PRO A 16 8.10 5.41 26.70
N GLN A 17 7.78 5.06 27.95
CA GLN A 17 6.41 4.84 28.41
C GLN A 17 5.56 6.06 28.01
N PRO A 18 4.33 5.86 27.50
CA PRO A 18 3.44 6.98 27.23
C PRO A 18 3.14 7.72 28.54
N TRP A 19 3.31 9.04 28.51
CA TRP A 19 2.89 9.92 29.60
C TRP A 19 1.39 9.71 29.87
N PRO A 20 0.95 9.62 31.14
CA PRO A 20 -0.47 9.61 31.45
C PRO A 20 -1.05 10.98 31.11
N MET A 21 -1.84 11.05 30.02
CA MET A 21 -2.71 12.20 29.81
C MET A 21 -3.79 12.15 30.88
N ASN A 22 -3.73 13.07 31.84
CA ASN A 22 -4.88 13.38 32.66
C ASN A 22 -6.01 13.88 31.73
N PRO A 23 -7.25 13.37 31.85
CA PRO A 23 -8.35 13.87 31.06
C PRO A 23 -8.58 15.36 31.39
N PRO A 24 -8.89 16.22 30.40
CA PRO A 24 -9.23 17.60 30.66
C PRO A 24 -10.48 17.66 31.55
N THR A 25 -10.43 18.52 32.55
CA THR A 25 -11.58 18.91 33.38
C THR A 25 -12.72 19.43 32.50
N PRO A 26 -13.99 19.04 32.74
CA PRO A 26 -15.12 19.56 31.98
C PRO A 26 -15.29 21.06 32.26
N ASP A 27 -15.35 21.86 31.20
CA ASP A 27 -15.78 23.26 31.25
C ASP A 27 -17.28 23.31 31.65
N PRO A 28 -17.75 24.34 32.39
CA PRO A 28 -19.10 24.36 32.92
C PRO A 28 -20.13 24.54 31.79
N SER A 29 -21.11 23.63 31.77
CA SER A 29 -22.22 23.60 30.82
C SER A 29 -22.94 24.95 30.70
N PRO A 30 -23.22 25.43 29.48
CA PRO A 30 -24.11 26.58 29.29
C PRO A 30 -25.55 26.23 29.70
N LYS A 31 -26.23 27.20 30.33
CA LYS A 31 -27.63 27.11 30.80
C LYS A 31 -28.59 26.77 29.65
N PRO A 32 -29.70 26.03 29.91
CA PRO A 32 -30.66 25.67 28.88
C PRO A 32 -31.41 26.89 28.35
N VAL A 33 -31.43 27.05 27.03
CA VAL A 33 -32.36 27.94 26.33
C VAL A 33 -33.68 27.17 26.14
N ALA A 34 -34.80 27.84 26.42
CA ALA A 34 -36.15 27.26 26.31
C ALA A 34 -36.47 26.77 24.88
N PRO A 35 -37.22 25.67 24.72
CA PRO A 35 -37.61 25.17 23.41
C PRO A 35 -38.66 26.09 22.75
N PRO A 36 -38.65 26.24 21.42
CA PRO A 36 -39.71 26.94 20.70
C PRO A 36 -40.99 26.09 20.64
N ASP A 37 -42.13 26.78 20.57
CA ASP A 37 -43.48 26.20 20.49
C ASP A 37 -43.67 25.20 19.33
N PRO A 38 -44.52 24.17 19.51
CA PRO A 38 -44.75 23.15 18.50
C PRO A 38 -45.60 23.70 17.35
N SER A 39 -45.05 23.66 16.14
CA SER A 39 -45.81 23.85 14.90
C SER A 39 -46.73 22.63 14.61
N PRO A 40 -47.88 22.84 13.96
CA PRO A 40 -48.95 21.83 13.84
C PRO A 40 -48.58 20.64 12.95
N LYS A 41 -49.07 19.46 13.32
CA LYS A 41 -48.86 18.17 12.62
C LYS A 41 -49.51 18.15 11.23
N PRO A 42 -48.85 17.58 10.20
CA PRO A 42 -49.51 17.20 8.95
C PRO A 42 -50.49 16.03 9.16
N VAL A 43 -51.65 16.14 8.51
CA VAL A 43 -52.70 15.11 8.43
C VAL A 43 -52.22 13.94 7.55
N ALA A 44 -52.44 12.71 8.01
CA ALA A 44 -52.11 11.49 7.27
C ALA A 44 -53.13 11.23 6.13
N PRO A 45 -52.69 10.76 4.94
CA PRO A 45 -53.61 10.31 3.89
C PRO A 45 -54.26 8.96 4.24
N PRO A 46 -55.45 8.66 3.69
CA PRO A 46 -56.20 7.45 3.99
C PRO A 46 -55.47 6.19 3.47
N GLY A 47 -55.46 5.15 4.29
CA GLY A 47 -54.86 3.86 3.95
C GLY A 47 -55.64 3.11 2.86
N PRO A 48 -54.97 2.29 2.03
CA PRO A 48 -55.64 1.48 1.01
C PRO A 48 -56.40 0.29 1.63
N SER A 49 -57.59 0.03 1.07
CA SER A 49 -58.43 -1.13 1.36
C SER A 49 -57.74 -2.47 1.07
N PRO A 50 -58.12 -3.56 1.78
CA PRO A 50 -57.51 -4.87 1.60
C PRO A 50 -57.91 -5.51 0.27
N CYS A 51 -56.91 -6.06 -0.44
CA CYS A 51 -57.13 -6.94 -1.60
C CYS A 51 -57.50 -8.37 -1.14
N PRO A 52 -58.30 -9.12 -1.93
CA PRO A 52 -58.78 -10.45 -1.57
C PRO A 52 -57.68 -11.52 -1.63
N SER A 53 -57.83 -12.55 -0.78
CA SER A 53 -56.94 -13.70 -0.68
C SER A 53 -56.85 -14.51 -1.99
N PRO A 54 -55.66 -14.99 -2.37
CA PRO A 54 -55.50 -15.86 -3.53
C PRO A 54 -56.04 -17.29 -3.27
N PRO A 55 -56.51 -18.00 -4.31
CA PRO A 55 -57.00 -19.37 -4.19
C PRO A 55 -55.87 -20.38 -3.89
N PRO A 56 -56.18 -21.52 -3.25
CA PRO A 56 -55.19 -22.51 -2.86
C PRO A 56 -54.54 -23.18 -4.07
N LYS A 57 -53.21 -23.36 -4.03
CA LYS A 57 -52.46 -24.12 -5.04
C LYS A 57 -52.72 -25.63 -4.90
N PRO A 58 -52.69 -26.40 -6.00
CA PRO A 58 -52.90 -27.85 -5.98
C PRO A 58 -51.81 -28.60 -5.22
N GLN A 59 -52.19 -29.63 -4.46
CA GLN A 59 -51.27 -30.57 -3.83
C GLN A 59 -50.49 -31.39 -4.88
N PRO A 60 -49.17 -31.63 -4.70
CA PRO A 60 -48.44 -32.61 -5.48
C PRO A 60 -48.93 -34.04 -5.17
N LYS A 61 -49.12 -34.83 -6.22
CA LYS A 61 -49.47 -36.26 -6.17
C LYS A 61 -48.31 -37.06 -5.54
N PRO A 62 -48.57 -38.07 -4.69
CA PRO A 62 -47.52 -38.91 -4.13
C PRO A 62 -46.76 -39.68 -5.22
N PRO A 63 -45.44 -39.90 -5.07
CA PRO A 63 -44.69 -40.76 -5.97
C PRO A 63 -45.17 -42.22 -5.88
N PRO A 64 -45.10 -42.99 -6.99
CA PRO A 64 -45.51 -44.39 -7.01
C PRO A 64 -44.58 -45.27 -6.16
N ALA A 65 -45.16 -46.31 -5.56
CA ALA A 65 -44.45 -47.32 -4.77
C ALA A 65 -43.39 -48.06 -5.60
N PRO A 66 -42.25 -48.46 -5.00
CA PRO A 66 -41.25 -49.27 -5.67
C PRO A 66 -41.79 -50.67 -5.99
N SER A 67 -41.55 -51.12 -7.21
CA SER A 67 -41.84 -52.48 -7.70
C SER A 67 -40.93 -53.51 -7.01
N PRO A 68 -41.37 -54.77 -6.79
CA PRO A 68 -40.63 -55.75 -6.01
C PRO A 68 -39.35 -56.23 -6.69
N SER A 69 -38.29 -56.37 -5.88
CA SER A 69 -37.01 -56.97 -6.28
C SER A 69 -37.17 -58.42 -6.75
N PRO A 70 -36.55 -58.84 -7.87
CA PRO A 70 -36.46 -60.24 -8.23
C PRO A 70 -35.44 -60.99 -7.36
N CYS A 71 -35.80 -62.23 -7.01
CA CYS A 71 -35.04 -63.18 -6.19
C CYS A 71 -33.63 -63.49 -6.73
N PRO A 72 -32.69 -63.93 -5.87
CA PRO A 72 -31.31 -64.21 -6.25
C PRO A 72 -31.19 -65.52 -7.04
N SER A 73 -30.33 -65.51 -8.05
CA SER A 73 -29.89 -66.71 -8.78
C SER A 73 -28.86 -67.51 -7.97
N PRO A 74 -28.78 -68.84 -8.12
CA PRO A 74 -27.98 -69.73 -7.29
C PRO A 74 -26.47 -69.63 -7.57
N PRO A 75 -25.61 -70.02 -6.60
CA PRO A 75 -24.16 -69.88 -6.71
C PRO A 75 -23.52 -70.92 -7.66
N PRO A 76 -22.46 -70.56 -8.41
CA PRO A 76 -21.63 -71.52 -9.13
C PRO A 76 -20.72 -72.34 -8.19
N LYS A 77 -20.46 -73.59 -8.60
CA LYS A 77 -19.60 -74.59 -7.94
C LYS A 77 -18.13 -74.16 -7.83
N PRO A 78 -17.37 -74.71 -6.85
CA PRO A 78 -16.00 -74.29 -6.55
C PRO A 78 -14.96 -74.84 -7.54
N GLN A 79 -14.00 -74.00 -7.92
CA GLN A 79 -12.77 -74.40 -8.63
C GLN A 79 -11.57 -74.50 -7.65
N PRO A 80 -10.57 -75.35 -7.94
CA PRO A 80 -9.53 -75.74 -6.99
C PRO A 80 -8.40 -74.71 -6.82
N LYS A 81 -7.83 -74.68 -5.61
CA LYS A 81 -6.68 -73.86 -5.17
C LYS A 81 -5.40 -74.12 -5.97
N PRO A 82 -4.63 -73.08 -6.31
CA PRO A 82 -3.20 -73.19 -6.58
C PRO A 82 -2.35 -73.22 -5.29
N VAL A 83 -1.24 -73.95 -5.38
CA VAL A 83 -0.24 -74.29 -4.34
C VAL A 83 0.57 -73.05 -3.88
N PRO A 84 0.95 -72.92 -2.60
CA PRO A 84 1.77 -71.82 -2.11
C PRO A 84 3.29 -72.02 -2.39
N PRO A 85 4.05 -70.94 -2.67
CA PRO A 85 5.51 -70.98 -2.74
C PRO A 85 6.17 -70.97 -1.34
N PRO A 86 7.46 -71.35 -1.23
CA PRO A 86 8.09 -71.78 0.02
C PRO A 86 8.58 -70.64 0.92
N ALA A 87 8.72 -70.99 2.20
CA ALA A 87 9.08 -70.11 3.32
C ALA A 87 10.53 -69.57 3.24
N CYS A 88 10.70 -68.31 3.65
CA CYS A 88 11.99 -67.71 3.98
C CYS A 88 12.22 -67.67 5.51
N PRO A 89 13.49 -67.62 5.97
CA PRO A 89 13.88 -67.82 7.37
C PRO A 89 13.69 -66.57 8.27
N PRO A 90 13.79 -66.72 9.60
CA PRO A 90 13.38 -65.70 10.57
C PRO A 90 14.38 -64.54 10.71
N THR A 91 13.84 -63.32 10.80
CA THR A 91 14.56 -62.12 11.24
C THR A 91 14.59 -61.98 12.77
N PRO A 92 15.67 -61.40 13.35
CA PRO A 92 15.91 -61.33 14.80
C PRO A 92 15.00 -60.33 15.55
N PRO A 93 14.81 -60.50 16.87
CA PRO A 93 13.84 -59.76 17.66
C PRO A 93 14.22 -58.29 17.91
N LYS A 94 13.21 -57.42 17.83
CA LYS A 94 13.27 -55.98 18.08
C LYS A 94 13.10 -55.67 19.59
N PRO A 95 13.67 -54.57 20.13
CA PRO A 95 13.82 -54.34 21.58
C PRO A 95 12.50 -54.19 22.36
N GLN A 96 12.49 -54.70 23.59
CA GLN A 96 11.39 -54.60 24.55
C GLN A 96 11.13 -53.14 25.01
N PRO A 97 9.86 -52.70 25.10
CA PRO A 97 9.48 -51.42 25.71
C PRO A 97 9.65 -51.40 27.24
N LYS A 98 10.08 -50.25 27.75
CA LYS A 98 10.23 -49.92 29.18
C LYS A 98 8.88 -49.94 29.93
N PRO A 99 8.81 -50.40 31.19
CA PRO A 99 7.55 -50.45 31.96
C PRO A 99 6.94 -49.07 32.24
N ALA A 100 5.60 -49.01 32.23
CA ALA A 100 4.81 -47.81 32.50
C ALA A 100 4.89 -47.40 33.99
N PRO A 101 4.90 -46.09 34.32
CA PRO A 101 4.82 -45.62 35.69
C PRO A 101 3.43 -45.85 36.32
N PRO A 102 3.34 -46.00 37.66
CA PRO A 102 2.09 -46.30 38.36
C PRO A 102 1.06 -45.16 38.30
N PRO A 103 -0.25 -45.47 38.40
CA PRO A 103 -1.32 -44.50 38.23
C PRO A 103 -1.40 -43.50 39.38
N ALA A 104 -1.63 -42.23 39.04
CA ALA A 104 -1.80 -41.12 39.97
C ALA A 104 -3.14 -41.21 40.75
N PRO A 105 -3.24 -40.59 41.96
CA PRO A 105 -4.44 -40.64 42.79
C PRO A 105 -5.67 -40.02 42.13
N LYS A 106 -6.83 -40.65 42.35
CA LYS A 106 -8.13 -40.27 41.77
C LYS A 106 -8.59 -38.91 42.33
N PRO A 107 -8.97 -37.92 41.50
CA PRO A 107 -9.53 -36.65 41.97
C PRO A 107 -10.90 -36.84 42.61
N ALA A 108 -11.17 -36.06 43.67
CA ALA A 108 -12.49 -35.98 44.31
C ALA A 108 -13.56 -35.45 43.33
N PRO A 109 -14.82 -35.92 43.42
CA PRO A 109 -15.87 -35.51 42.50
C PRO A 109 -16.24 -34.02 42.68
N PRO A 110 -16.53 -33.31 41.57
CA PRO A 110 -16.89 -31.89 41.60
C PRO A 110 -18.31 -31.67 42.18
N PRO A 111 -18.57 -30.47 42.77
CA PRO A 111 -19.87 -30.14 43.33
C PRO A 111 -20.96 -30.06 42.25
N ALA A 112 -22.20 -30.39 42.65
CA ALA A 112 -23.36 -30.45 41.77
C ALA A 112 -23.63 -29.11 41.05
N PRO A 113 -23.96 -29.13 39.75
CA PRO A 113 -24.19 -27.92 38.96
C PRO A 113 -25.48 -27.20 39.35
N LYS A 114 -25.43 -25.86 39.41
CA LYS A 114 -26.61 -25.00 39.57
C LYS A 114 -27.50 -25.05 38.31
N PRO A 115 -28.83 -24.88 38.44
CA PRO A 115 -29.75 -24.93 37.30
C PRO A 115 -29.45 -23.83 36.27
N VAL A 116 -29.32 -24.24 35.01
CA VAL A 116 -29.12 -23.35 33.85
C VAL A 116 -30.48 -22.98 33.27
N PRO A 117 -30.77 -21.69 32.96
CA PRO A 117 -32.01 -21.31 32.29
C PRO A 117 -32.10 -21.93 30.89
N CYS A 118 -33.30 -22.39 30.51
CA CYS A 118 -33.56 -22.98 29.20
C CYS A 118 -33.17 -22.02 28.04
N PRO A 119 -32.53 -22.52 26.98
CA PRO A 119 -32.23 -21.71 25.80
C PRO A 119 -33.52 -21.38 25.04
N SER A 120 -33.64 -20.13 24.61
CA SER A 120 -34.70 -19.70 23.68
C SER A 120 -34.62 -20.49 22.37
N PRO A 121 -35.75 -20.76 21.71
CA PRO A 121 -35.77 -21.52 20.46
C PRO A 121 -34.93 -20.82 19.36
N PRO A 122 -34.28 -21.59 18.48
CA PRO A 122 -33.40 -21.04 17.46
C PRO A 122 -34.19 -20.17 16.47
N LYS A 123 -33.60 -19.04 16.10
CA LYS A 123 -34.11 -18.19 15.01
C LYS A 123 -34.23 -19.01 13.72
N PRO A 124 -35.24 -18.75 12.87
CA PRO A 124 -35.34 -19.40 11.56
C PRO A 124 -34.08 -19.13 10.73
N PRO A 125 -33.65 -20.09 9.89
CA PRO A 125 -32.53 -19.88 8.98
C PRO A 125 -32.83 -18.70 8.05
N ALA A 126 -31.84 -17.83 7.88
CA ALA A 126 -31.90 -16.78 6.86
C ALA A 126 -32.09 -17.43 5.47
N PRO A 127 -32.84 -16.79 4.56
CA PRO A 127 -33.04 -17.31 3.21
C PRO A 127 -31.70 -17.49 2.50
N THR A 128 -31.52 -18.63 1.86
CA THR A 128 -30.36 -18.94 1.02
C THR A 128 -30.24 -17.90 -0.10
N PRO A 129 -29.06 -17.28 -0.29
CA PRO A 129 -28.83 -16.43 -1.46
C PRO A 129 -29.04 -17.24 -2.73
N LYS A 130 -29.78 -16.67 -3.69
CA LYS A 130 -29.87 -17.25 -5.05
C LYS A 130 -28.46 -17.40 -5.63
N PRO A 131 -28.20 -18.42 -6.47
CA PRO A 131 -26.95 -18.54 -7.21
C PRO A 131 -26.64 -17.24 -7.96
N VAL A 132 -25.46 -16.67 -7.68
CA VAL A 132 -24.94 -15.54 -8.43
C VAL A 132 -24.65 -16.03 -9.86
N PRO A 133 -25.13 -15.35 -10.91
CA PRO A 133 -24.72 -15.66 -12.28
C PRO A 133 -23.19 -15.64 -12.41
N PRO A 134 -22.58 -16.41 -13.31
CA PRO A 134 -21.14 -16.37 -13.52
C PRO A 134 -20.69 -14.92 -13.71
N HIS A 135 -19.64 -14.53 -12.99
CA HIS A 135 -19.05 -13.21 -13.07
C HIS A 135 -18.85 -12.85 -14.55
N GLY A 136 -19.61 -11.86 -15.01
CA GLY A 136 -19.34 -11.23 -16.29
C GLY A 136 -17.91 -10.69 -16.31
N PRO A 137 -17.37 -10.38 -17.51
CA PRO A 137 -16.08 -9.72 -17.60
C PRO A 137 -16.04 -8.51 -16.65
N PRO A 138 -14.88 -8.21 -16.04
CA PRO A 138 -14.74 -7.15 -15.06
C PRO A 138 -15.42 -5.87 -15.59
N PRO A 139 -16.11 -5.10 -14.73
CA PRO A 139 -16.75 -3.87 -15.16
C PRO A 139 -15.72 -3.04 -15.91
N LYS A 140 -16.06 -2.67 -17.15
CA LYS A 140 -15.25 -1.74 -17.93
C LYS A 140 -15.01 -0.53 -17.02
N PRO A 141 -13.76 -0.10 -16.80
CA PRO A 141 -13.48 1.04 -15.94
C PRO A 141 -14.43 2.16 -16.32
N ALA A 142 -15.12 2.74 -15.32
CA ALA A 142 -15.81 4.00 -15.54
C ALA A 142 -14.81 4.94 -16.25
N PRO A 143 -15.21 5.64 -17.31
CA PRO A 143 -14.28 6.53 -18.00
C PRO A 143 -13.65 7.44 -16.96
N ALA A 144 -12.33 7.32 -16.80
CA ALA A 144 -11.58 8.24 -15.97
C ALA A 144 -11.99 9.65 -16.40
N PRO A 145 -12.21 10.60 -15.46
CA PRO A 145 -12.43 11.98 -15.85
C PRO A 145 -11.35 12.34 -16.86
N THR A 146 -11.78 12.71 -18.06
CA THR A 146 -10.87 12.99 -19.16
C THR A 146 -10.12 14.24 -18.76
N LEU A 147 -8.95 14.05 -18.16
CA LEU A 147 -8.06 15.16 -17.86
C LEU A 147 -7.81 15.85 -19.20
N PRO A 148 -8.11 17.16 -19.32
CA PRO A 148 -7.94 17.84 -20.59
C PRO A 148 -6.48 17.68 -20.97
N LEU A 149 -6.24 17.14 -22.19
CA LEU A 149 -4.92 17.09 -22.78
C LEU A 149 -4.25 18.46 -22.58
N PRO A 150 -2.94 18.52 -22.28
CA PRO A 150 -2.23 19.79 -22.33
C PRO A 150 -2.27 20.30 -23.77
N GLN A 151 -3.28 21.11 -24.08
CA GLN A 151 -3.40 21.82 -25.33
C GLN A 151 -2.21 22.80 -25.42
N ASN A 152 -1.51 22.76 -26.54
CA ASN A 152 -0.34 23.58 -26.86
C ASN A 152 0.92 23.30 -26.03
N LEU A 153 1.59 22.19 -26.33
CA LEU A 153 3.05 22.19 -26.33
C LEU A 153 3.49 22.89 -27.62
N PRO A 154 4.07 24.10 -27.58
CA PRO A 154 4.59 24.71 -28.80
C PRO A 154 5.66 23.80 -29.41
N HIS A 155 5.50 23.46 -30.68
CA HIS A 155 6.56 22.90 -31.52
C HIS A 155 7.62 23.99 -31.73
N HIS A 156 8.44 24.25 -30.71
CA HIS A 156 9.66 25.00 -30.92
C HIS A 156 10.65 24.07 -31.63
N HIS A 157 10.79 24.29 -32.94
CA HIS A 157 12.02 24.00 -33.68
C HIS A 157 13.18 24.77 -33.01
N LEU A 158 13.72 24.21 -31.93
CA LEU A 158 14.97 24.67 -31.35
C LEU A 158 16.11 24.05 -32.16
N SER A 159 16.42 24.69 -33.29
CA SER A 159 17.77 24.74 -33.80
C SER A 159 18.63 25.53 -32.81
N GLN A 160 18.98 24.90 -31.69
CA GLN A 160 20.08 25.32 -30.85
C GLN A 160 21.04 24.15 -30.78
N ARG A 161 22.28 24.39 -31.23
CA ARG A 161 23.43 23.49 -31.08
C ARG A 161 23.41 22.89 -29.67
N THR A 162 22.92 21.66 -29.56
CA THR A 162 22.92 20.93 -28.31
C THR A 162 24.36 20.52 -28.04
N LYS A 163 25.02 21.25 -27.14
CA LYS A 163 26.11 20.66 -26.36
C LYS A 163 25.53 19.36 -25.79
N LEU A 164 26.08 18.24 -26.24
CA LEU A 164 25.68 16.89 -25.88
C LEU A 164 25.85 16.72 -24.36
N TYR A 165 24.84 17.09 -23.58
CA TYR A 165 24.82 16.92 -22.12
C TYR A 165 24.73 15.42 -21.86
N ARG A 166 25.87 14.75 -21.76
CA ARG A 166 25.97 13.36 -21.31
C ARG A 166 25.52 13.35 -19.85
N PRO A 167 24.41 12.69 -19.47
CA PRO A 167 24.01 12.64 -18.08
C PRO A 167 25.08 11.89 -17.27
N VAL A 168 25.74 12.59 -16.36
CA VAL A 168 26.50 11.98 -15.27
C VAL A 168 25.47 11.56 -14.22
N ALA A 169 25.59 10.36 -13.65
CA ALA A 169 24.68 9.89 -12.61
C ALA A 169 24.65 10.90 -11.45
N THR A 170 23.51 11.53 -11.20
CA THR A 170 23.32 12.55 -10.15
C THR A 170 23.03 11.94 -8.77
N GLY A 171 23.17 10.61 -8.63
CA GLY A 171 22.66 9.86 -7.47
C GLY A 171 21.13 9.62 -7.48
N ARG A 172 20.41 10.06 -8.52
CA ARG A 172 18.96 9.87 -8.67
C ARG A 172 18.65 8.67 -9.56
N PHE A 173 17.57 7.97 -9.26
CA PHE A 173 17.01 6.89 -10.09
C PHE A 173 16.26 7.44 -11.32
N SER A 174 16.98 8.16 -12.18
CA SER A 174 16.50 8.81 -13.41
C SER A 174 17.73 9.27 -14.21
N ASN A 175 17.52 9.82 -15.42
CA ASN A 175 18.54 10.57 -16.15
C ASN A 175 18.63 12.06 -15.76
N GLY A 176 17.99 12.47 -14.66
CA GLY A 176 18.04 13.82 -14.11
C GLY A 176 17.05 14.04 -12.96
N MET A 177 16.36 15.19 -12.96
CA MET A 177 15.38 15.55 -11.94
C MET A 177 14.29 14.48 -11.76
N VAL A 178 13.88 14.25 -10.52
CA VAL A 178 12.79 13.35 -10.14
C VAL A 178 11.57 14.14 -9.64
N ALA A 179 10.53 13.46 -9.20
CA ALA A 179 9.27 14.10 -8.80
C ALA A 179 9.43 15.18 -7.72
N SER A 180 10.18 14.90 -6.65
CA SER A 180 10.39 15.87 -5.57
C SER A 180 11.04 17.17 -6.03
N ASP A 181 11.99 17.10 -6.97
CA ASP A 181 12.64 18.29 -7.53
C ASP A 181 11.64 19.15 -8.31
N TYR A 182 10.80 18.52 -9.14
CA TYR A 182 9.77 19.27 -9.87
C TYR A 182 8.77 19.90 -8.90
N LEU A 183 8.22 19.14 -7.94
CA LEU A 183 7.29 19.69 -6.95
C LEU A 183 7.88 20.90 -6.22
N ALA A 184 9.11 20.80 -5.71
CA ALA A 184 9.79 21.90 -5.04
C ALA A 184 10.03 23.11 -5.96
N LYS A 185 10.43 22.86 -7.22
CA LYS A 185 10.65 23.91 -8.22
C LYS A 185 9.37 24.66 -8.54
N TYR A 186 8.25 23.94 -8.71
CA TYR A 186 6.95 24.56 -9.00
C TYR A 186 6.36 25.29 -7.78
N MET A 187 6.67 24.86 -6.56
CA MET A 187 6.35 25.60 -5.34
C MET A 187 7.25 26.84 -5.12
N GLY A 188 8.23 27.10 -6.01
CA GLY A 188 9.16 28.21 -5.86
C GLY A 188 10.16 28.05 -4.70
N VAL A 189 10.34 26.82 -4.21
CA VAL A 189 11.16 26.54 -3.03
C VAL A 189 12.64 26.38 -3.39
N LYS A 190 12.94 25.49 -4.34
CA LYS A 190 14.30 25.23 -4.84
C LYS A 190 14.27 24.40 -6.12
N GLU A 191 15.36 24.45 -6.88
CA GLU A 191 15.47 23.67 -8.11
C GLU A 191 15.75 22.19 -7.86
N ILE A 192 16.62 21.85 -6.90
CA ILE A 192 16.96 20.47 -6.56
C ILE A 192 16.77 20.28 -5.06
N VAL A 193 16.06 19.21 -4.66
CA VAL A 193 15.89 18.87 -3.25
C VAL A 193 17.05 17.99 -2.79
N PRO A 194 17.94 18.47 -1.91
CA PRO A 194 19.09 17.69 -1.46
C PRO A 194 18.63 16.55 -0.54
N ALA A 195 19.43 15.48 -0.49
CA ALA A 195 19.23 14.40 0.46
C ALA A 195 19.65 14.85 1.85
N TYR A 196 18.88 14.49 2.88
CA TYR A 196 19.16 14.88 4.27
C TYR A 196 20.52 14.38 4.78
N LEU A 197 20.98 13.22 4.29
CA LEU A 197 22.26 12.63 4.68
C LEU A 197 23.42 13.05 3.77
N ASP A 198 23.21 13.98 2.82
CA ASP A 198 24.33 14.53 2.05
C ASP A 198 25.22 15.37 2.98
N PRO A 199 26.52 15.05 3.14
CA PRO A 199 27.41 15.81 4.02
C PRO A 199 27.61 17.27 3.58
N LYS A 200 27.15 17.65 2.38
CA LYS A 200 27.29 19.01 1.82
C LYS A 200 26.08 19.91 2.10
N ILE A 201 25.01 19.42 2.74
CA ILE A 201 23.83 20.25 3.02
C ILE A 201 24.22 21.48 3.86
N GLN A 202 23.66 22.63 3.49
CA GLN A 202 23.86 23.88 4.21
C GLN A 202 22.69 24.16 5.16
N PRO A 203 22.85 25.02 6.17
CA PRO A 203 21.76 25.44 7.06
C PRO A 203 20.51 25.94 6.31
N ASN A 204 20.70 26.70 5.23
CA ASN A 204 19.59 27.21 4.42
C ASN A 204 18.86 26.10 3.64
N ASP A 205 19.52 24.98 3.33
CA ASP A 205 18.85 23.83 2.73
C ASP A 205 17.84 23.22 3.68
N LEU A 206 18.15 23.20 4.98
CA LEU A 206 17.24 22.73 6.01
C LEU A 206 16.01 23.64 6.12
N LEU A 207 16.18 24.96 6.10
CA LEU A 207 15.05 25.90 6.22
C LEU A 207 14.09 25.86 5.02
N THR A 208 14.57 25.41 3.86
CA THR A 208 13.79 25.33 2.62
C THR A 208 13.35 23.90 2.29
N GLY A 209 13.88 22.88 2.96
CA GLY A 209 13.44 21.48 2.86
C GLY A 209 14.43 20.52 2.20
N VAL A 210 14.35 19.26 2.60
CA VAL A 210 15.28 18.18 2.24
C VAL A 210 14.51 16.89 1.94
N SER A 211 15.18 15.89 1.37
CA SER A 211 14.61 14.56 1.12
C SER A 211 15.18 13.52 2.08
N PHE A 212 14.29 12.79 2.74
CA PHE A 212 14.64 11.64 3.59
C PHE A 212 14.53 10.30 2.83
N ALA A 213 14.12 10.33 1.57
CA ALA A 213 13.78 9.14 0.81
C ALA A 213 15.01 8.27 0.53
N SER A 214 14.85 6.95 0.68
CA SER A 214 15.83 5.95 0.28
C SER A 214 15.27 5.06 -0.83
N GLY A 215 16.04 4.88 -1.91
CA GLY A 215 15.70 3.91 -2.94
C GLY A 215 15.61 2.50 -2.35
N GLY A 216 14.59 1.73 -2.73
CA GLY A 216 14.33 0.40 -2.19
C GLY A 216 13.49 0.37 -0.91
N ALA A 217 13.24 1.52 -0.27
CA ALA A 217 12.40 1.56 0.94
C ALA A 217 10.94 1.22 0.62
N GLY A 218 10.27 0.60 1.59
CA GLY A 218 8.85 0.24 1.54
C GLY A 218 8.18 0.38 2.90
N TYR A 219 6.85 0.37 2.92
CA TYR A 219 6.06 0.42 4.14
C TYR A 219 6.22 -0.83 5.00
N ASN A 220 6.44 -1.99 4.37
CA ASN A 220 6.81 -3.22 5.04
C ASN A 220 8.33 -3.20 5.34
N PRO A 221 8.76 -3.34 6.61
CA PRO A 221 10.18 -3.31 6.98
C PRO A 221 11.05 -4.29 6.20
N THR A 222 10.54 -5.51 5.93
CA THR A 222 11.27 -6.54 5.16
C THR A 222 11.60 -6.09 3.75
N THR A 223 10.82 -5.16 3.17
CA THR A 223 11.14 -4.55 1.87
C THR A 223 12.47 -3.81 1.90
N SER A 224 12.66 -2.99 2.93
CA SER A 224 13.87 -2.19 3.07
C SER A 224 15.08 -3.07 3.41
N GLU A 225 14.88 -4.11 4.23
CA GLU A 225 15.89 -5.12 4.51
C GLU A 225 16.35 -5.84 3.24
N ALA A 226 15.41 -6.33 2.43
CA ALA A 226 15.71 -7.05 1.19
C ALA A 226 16.45 -6.17 0.16
N ALA A 227 16.18 -4.86 0.17
CA ALA A 227 16.82 -3.88 -0.71
C ALA A 227 18.09 -3.25 -0.12
N ASN A 228 18.47 -3.58 1.12
CA ASN A 228 19.52 -2.88 1.89
C ASN A 228 19.33 -1.34 1.88
N ALA A 229 18.08 -0.91 2.09
CA ALA A 229 17.63 0.47 2.07
C ALA A 229 17.35 0.97 3.49
N ILE A 230 17.36 2.30 3.67
CA ILE A 230 16.94 2.93 4.93
C ILE A 230 15.43 2.71 5.13
N PRO A 231 15.00 2.02 6.20
CA PRO A 231 13.60 1.79 6.48
C PRO A 231 12.78 3.08 6.62
N MET A 232 11.48 3.03 6.30
CA MET A 232 10.59 4.18 6.45
C MET A 232 10.59 4.73 7.89
N LEU A 233 10.65 3.87 8.92
CA LEU A 233 10.71 4.31 10.31
C LEU A 233 11.97 5.14 10.63
N ASP A 234 13.11 4.78 10.05
CA ASP A 234 14.35 5.53 10.23
C ASP A 234 14.28 6.89 9.52
N GLN A 235 13.55 6.98 8.40
CA GLN A 235 13.27 8.25 7.73
C GLN A 235 12.43 9.19 8.61
N LEU A 236 11.51 8.67 9.43
CA LEU A 236 10.79 9.46 10.45
C LEU A 236 11.73 9.93 11.56
N THR A 237 12.66 9.08 12.00
CA THR A 237 13.69 9.47 12.98
C THR A 237 14.56 10.61 12.43
N TYR A 238 14.95 10.55 11.15
CA TYR A 238 15.66 11.65 10.50
C TYR A 238 14.80 12.91 10.37
N PHE A 239 13.50 12.79 10.17
CA PHE A 239 12.60 13.94 10.17
C PHE A 239 12.52 14.61 11.56
N GLN A 240 12.54 13.84 12.65
CA GLN A 240 12.62 14.40 14.00
C GLN A 240 13.95 15.14 14.24
N ASP A 241 15.08 14.54 13.88
CA ASP A 241 16.40 15.19 13.96
C ASP A 241 16.46 16.46 13.11
N TYR A 242 15.82 16.44 11.93
CA TYR A 242 15.66 17.62 11.08
C TYR A 242 14.89 18.74 11.80
N ILE A 243 13.76 18.44 12.45
CA ILE A 243 12.98 19.43 13.22
C ILE A 243 13.84 20.05 14.32
N GLU A 244 14.64 19.24 15.03
CA GLU A 244 15.56 19.76 16.05
C GLU A 244 16.61 20.70 15.46
N LYS A 245 17.21 20.35 14.31
CA LYS A 245 18.19 21.19 13.63
C LYS A 245 17.57 22.51 13.17
N VAL A 246 16.39 22.47 12.55
CA VAL A 246 15.65 23.69 12.15
C VAL A 246 15.35 24.56 13.37
N ASN A 247 14.93 23.97 14.48
CA ASN A 247 14.69 24.69 15.73
C ASN A 247 15.94 25.40 16.26
N ARG A 248 17.12 24.77 16.17
CA ARG A 248 18.39 25.41 16.55
C ARG A 248 18.72 26.60 15.64
N LEU A 249 18.60 26.43 14.33
CA LEU A 249 18.87 27.49 13.35
C LEU A 249 17.96 28.70 13.53
N VAL A 250 16.66 28.45 13.70
CA VAL A 250 15.65 29.50 13.88
C VAL A 250 15.85 30.26 15.19
N ARG A 251 16.36 29.61 16.25
CA ARG A 251 16.68 30.26 17.53
C ARG A 251 17.93 31.12 17.50
N GLN A 252 18.93 30.73 16.73
CA GLN A 252 20.17 31.49 16.59
C GLN A 252 19.97 32.80 15.83
N GLU A 253 18.96 32.86 14.95
CA GLU A 253 18.67 34.01 14.09
C GLU A 253 18.00 35.19 14.83
N LYS A 254 17.45 34.99 16.04
CA LYS A 254 16.82 36.05 16.85
C LYS A 254 17.10 35.84 18.34
N SER A 255 18.12 36.53 18.85
CA SER A 255 18.41 36.63 20.27
C SER A 255 17.23 37.25 21.03
N GLN A 256 16.49 36.47 21.81
CA GLN A 256 16.13 36.77 23.21
C GLN A 256 15.08 35.80 23.80
N TYR A 257 14.31 35.02 23.03
CA TYR A 257 13.25 34.18 23.62
C TYR A 257 13.15 32.77 23.01
N LYS A 258 13.47 31.75 23.84
CA LYS A 258 13.38 30.32 23.54
C LYS A 258 12.00 29.88 23.00
N LEU A 259 10.92 30.52 23.48
CA LEU A 259 9.54 30.21 23.09
C LEU A 259 9.23 30.64 21.65
N ALA A 260 9.72 31.81 21.22
CA ALA A 260 9.51 32.34 19.87
C ALA A 260 10.14 31.46 18.78
N GLY A 261 11.30 30.83 19.07
CA GLY A 261 11.95 29.92 18.14
C GLY A 261 11.19 28.60 17.94
N LEU A 262 10.57 28.07 19.01
CA LEU A 262 9.73 26.87 18.90
C LEU A 262 8.48 27.14 18.07
N GLU A 263 7.83 28.29 18.30
CA GLU A 263 6.65 28.70 17.54
C GLU A 263 6.97 28.89 16.05
N LYS A 264 8.06 29.59 15.72
CA LYS A 264 8.51 29.75 14.33
C LYS A 264 8.87 28.41 13.68
N THR A 265 9.44 27.46 14.42
CA THR A 265 9.70 26.10 13.92
C THR A 265 8.39 25.37 13.62
N ASN A 266 7.45 25.37 14.57
CA ASN A 266 6.13 24.73 14.37
C ASN A 266 5.39 25.35 13.18
N GLN A 267 5.47 26.66 13.00
CA GLN A 267 4.93 27.35 11.83
C GLN A 267 5.63 26.91 10.53
N LEU A 268 6.95 26.75 10.50
CA LEU A 268 7.68 26.25 9.32
C LEU A 268 7.25 24.82 8.97
N ILE A 269 7.18 23.92 9.95
CA ILE A 269 6.82 22.52 9.73
C ILE A 269 5.35 22.38 9.30
N SER A 270 4.44 23.12 9.93
CA SER A 270 3.00 23.08 9.59
C SER A 270 2.69 23.69 8.22
N LYS A 271 3.38 24.77 7.82
CA LYS A 271 3.24 25.38 6.48
C LYS A 271 3.95 24.59 5.38
N GLY A 272 4.98 23.82 5.74
CA GLY A 272 5.69 22.93 4.84
C GLY A 272 4.80 21.81 4.28
N VAL A 273 5.18 21.29 3.12
CA VAL A 273 4.49 20.18 2.45
C VAL A 273 5.36 18.92 2.56
N ALA A 274 4.81 17.88 3.19
CA ALA A 274 5.43 16.55 3.20
C ALA A 274 4.92 15.72 2.01
N ILE A 275 5.82 15.20 1.19
CA ILE A 275 5.49 14.33 0.07
C ILE A 275 6.01 12.93 0.38
N VAL A 276 5.10 11.96 0.46
CA VAL A 276 5.39 10.57 0.79
C VAL A 276 5.18 9.69 -0.44
N VAL A 277 6.14 8.81 -0.72
CA VAL A 277 6.05 7.83 -1.82
C VAL A 277 6.53 6.48 -1.28
N GLY A 278 5.69 5.46 -1.38
CA GLY A 278 5.98 4.10 -0.90
C GLY A 278 5.04 3.07 -1.55
N GLY A 279 5.14 1.80 -1.17
CA GLY A 279 4.25 0.73 -1.66
C GLY A 279 4.73 0.03 -2.93
N SER A 280 5.39 0.75 -3.84
CA SER A 280 5.86 0.15 -5.11
C SER A 280 6.89 -0.96 -4.89
N ASN A 281 7.83 -0.74 -3.97
CA ASN A 281 8.84 -1.74 -3.61
C ASN A 281 8.22 -2.89 -2.80
N ASP A 282 7.23 -2.62 -1.95
CA ASP A 282 6.52 -3.65 -1.20
C ASP A 282 5.85 -4.66 -2.15
N LEU A 283 5.26 -4.17 -3.23
CA LEU A 283 4.68 -5.03 -4.26
C LEU A 283 5.76 -5.72 -5.11
N ILE A 284 6.74 -5.00 -5.66
CA ILE A 284 7.73 -5.56 -6.61
C ILE A 284 8.78 -6.44 -5.93
N ILE A 285 9.39 -5.96 -4.84
CA ILE A 285 10.54 -6.63 -4.20
C ILE A 285 10.03 -7.69 -3.22
N THR A 286 9.01 -7.36 -2.44
CA THR A 286 8.62 -8.17 -1.28
C THR A 286 7.51 -9.16 -1.62
N TYR A 287 6.38 -8.67 -2.14
CA TYR A 287 5.22 -9.53 -2.45
C TYR A 287 5.47 -10.42 -3.68
N PHE A 288 5.65 -9.81 -4.85
CA PHE A 288 5.85 -10.54 -6.11
C PHE A 288 7.30 -10.98 -6.32
N GLY A 289 8.28 -10.31 -5.71
CA GLY A 289 9.70 -10.58 -5.88
C GLY A 289 10.16 -11.83 -5.12
N SER A 290 10.40 -11.70 -3.82
CA SER A 290 10.86 -12.84 -2.99
C SER A 290 9.84 -13.98 -2.90
N GLY A 291 8.56 -13.70 -3.15
CA GLY A 291 7.46 -14.67 -3.11
C GLY A 291 7.06 -15.16 -1.72
N ALA A 292 7.89 -14.92 -0.70
CA ALA A 292 7.64 -15.38 0.68
C ALA A 292 6.35 -14.80 1.28
N GLN A 293 5.95 -13.58 0.88
CA GLN A 293 4.69 -13.01 1.34
C GLN A 293 3.46 -13.64 0.70
N ARG A 294 3.55 -14.14 -0.54
CA ARG A 294 2.42 -14.84 -1.21
C ARG A 294 2.05 -16.14 -0.51
N LEU A 295 2.98 -16.73 0.23
CA LEU A 295 2.74 -17.91 1.05
C LEU A 295 1.98 -17.59 2.35
N LYS A 296 1.95 -16.32 2.77
CA LYS A 296 1.37 -15.87 4.04
C LYS A 296 0.08 -15.09 3.85
N ASN A 297 0.02 -14.26 2.81
CA ASN A 297 -1.03 -13.30 2.58
C ASN A 297 -1.49 -13.33 1.11
N ASP A 298 -2.79 -13.32 0.89
CA ASP A 298 -3.33 -12.98 -0.42
C ASP A 298 -3.12 -11.48 -0.74
N ILE A 299 -3.46 -11.07 -1.96
CA ILE A 299 -3.24 -9.70 -2.43
C ILE A 299 -4.06 -8.71 -1.58
N ASP A 300 -5.29 -9.08 -1.21
CA ASP A 300 -6.14 -8.21 -0.41
C ASP A 300 -5.53 -7.97 0.97
N SER A 301 -5.18 -9.03 1.70
CA SER A 301 -4.59 -8.95 3.02
C SER A 301 -3.27 -8.18 3.01
N TYR A 302 -2.39 -8.46 2.04
CA TYR A 302 -1.11 -7.77 1.96
C TYR A 302 -1.27 -6.28 1.64
N THR A 303 -2.16 -5.93 0.71
CA THR A 303 -2.43 -4.52 0.36
C THR A 303 -3.08 -3.75 1.52
N THR A 304 -3.87 -4.42 2.37
CA THR A 304 -4.36 -3.84 3.65
C THR A 304 -3.20 -3.53 4.58
N ILE A 305 -2.29 -4.49 4.82
CA ILE A 305 -1.14 -4.31 5.72
C ILE A 305 -0.28 -3.09 5.33
N ILE A 306 0.03 -2.94 4.03
CA ILE A 306 0.86 -1.82 3.58
C ILE A 306 0.08 -0.50 3.55
N ALA A 307 -1.25 -0.50 3.37
CA ALA A 307 -2.09 0.69 3.47
C ALA A 307 -2.21 1.19 4.92
N ASP A 308 -2.39 0.27 5.88
CA ASP A 308 -2.40 0.59 7.31
C ASP A 308 -1.05 1.14 7.76
N SER A 309 0.04 0.55 7.25
CA SER A 309 1.40 1.03 7.50
C SER A 309 1.62 2.44 6.90
N ALA A 310 1.06 2.72 5.72
CA ALA A 310 1.10 4.05 5.13
C ALA A 310 0.31 5.08 5.97
N ALA A 311 -0.87 4.71 6.46
CA ALA A 311 -1.66 5.55 7.35
C ALA A 311 -0.93 5.83 8.67
N SER A 312 -0.32 4.81 9.28
CA SER A 312 0.51 4.96 10.47
C SER A 312 1.68 5.93 10.25
N PHE A 313 2.35 5.84 9.09
CA PHE A 313 3.41 6.78 8.72
C PHE A 313 2.91 8.23 8.63
N VAL A 314 1.74 8.44 8.00
CA VAL A 314 1.10 9.77 7.90
C VAL A 314 0.68 10.31 9.27
N LEU A 315 0.14 9.46 10.14
CA LEU A 315 -0.21 9.81 11.51
C LEU A 315 1.01 10.27 12.32
N GLN A 316 2.17 9.60 12.14
CA GLN A 316 3.40 10.00 12.80
C GLN A 316 3.94 11.35 12.29
N LEU A 317 3.93 11.57 10.97
CA LEU A 317 4.25 12.89 10.40
C LEU A 317 3.34 13.99 10.97
N TYR A 318 2.05 13.72 11.07
CA TYR A 318 1.09 14.63 11.70
C TYR A 318 1.42 14.86 13.18
N GLY A 319 1.76 13.81 13.93
CA GLY A 319 2.22 13.90 15.32
C GLY A 319 3.47 14.76 15.48
N TYR A 320 4.35 14.80 14.48
CA TYR A 320 5.54 15.66 14.45
C TYR A 320 5.29 17.08 13.92
N GLY A 321 4.03 17.46 13.69
CA GLY A 321 3.66 18.83 13.34
C GLY A 321 3.40 19.08 11.85
N ALA A 322 3.61 18.09 10.97
CA ALA A 322 3.25 18.25 9.56
C ALA A 322 1.72 18.37 9.42
N ARG A 323 1.26 19.28 8.57
CA ARG A 323 -0.19 19.50 8.35
C ARG A 323 -0.62 19.30 6.91
N ARG A 324 0.28 19.52 5.94
CA ARG A 324 0.04 19.32 4.51
C ARG A 324 0.82 18.11 4.04
N ILE A 325 0.13 16.99 3.82
CA ILE A 325 0.78 15.72 3.48
C ILE A 325 0.17 15.17 2.19
N GLY A 326 0.98 15.07 1.15
CA GLY A 326 0.61 14.40 -0.09
C GLY A 326 1.22 13.01 -0.14
N VAL A 327 0.41 11.97 -0.35
CA VAL A 327 0.89 10.59 -0.50
C VAL A 327 0.66 10.14 -1.94
N ILE A 328 1.75 9.79 -2.63
CA ILE A 328 1.70 9.31 -4.01
C ILE A 328 1.40 7.81 -4.02
N GLY A 329 0.37 7.43 -4.77
CA GLY A 329 0.03 6.02 -5.01
C GLY A 329 1.08 5.27 -5.83
N THR A 330 0.81 4.01 -6.13
CA THR A 330 1.64 3.20 -7.03
C THR A 330 1.22 3.39 -8.50
N PRO A 331 2.16 3.36 -9.46
CA PRO A 331 1.84 3.37 -10.88
C PRO A 331 1.27 2.01 -11.33
N PRO A 332 0.90 1.81 -12.61
CA PRO A 332 0.68 0.48 -13.19
C PRO A 332 1.98 -0.35 -13.18
N LEU A 333 2.31 -0.94 -12.03
CA LEU A 333 3.59 -1.63 -11.80
C LEU A 333 3.78 -2.81 -12.74
N GLY A 334 2.71 -3.51 -13.13
CA GLY A 334 2.78 -4.60 -14.11
C GLY A 334 3.23 -4.14 -15.50
N CYS A 335 3.16 -2.85 -15.79
CA CYS A 335 3.55 -2.26 -17.06
C CYS A 335 4.95 -1.64 -17.06
N VAL A 336 5.66 -1.59 -15.93
CA VAL A 336 7.07 -1.16 -15.95
C VAL A 336 7.94 -2.20 -16.66
N PRO A 337 9.02 -1.82 -17.36
CA PRO A 337 9.73 -2.72 -18.26
C PRO A 337 10.23 -4.04 -17.64
N SER A 338 10.63 -4.00 -16.36
CA SER A 338 11.11 -5.17 -15.61
C SER A 338 10.03 -6.17 -15.22
N GLN A 339 8.76 -5.74 -15.13
CA GLN A 339 7.65 -6.56 -14.62
C GLN A 339 6.75 -7.12 -15.73
N ARG A 340 7.04 -6.79 -17.00
CA ARG A 340 6.27 -7.26 -18.16
C ARG A 340 6.45 -8.76 -18.39
N LEU A 341 5.35 -9.44 -18.71
CA LEU A 341 5.30 -10.87 -19.04
C LEU A 341 5.74 -11.16 -20.49
N LYS A 342 6.10 -12.43 -20.74
CA LYS A 342 6.73 -12.95 -21.97
C LYS A 342 8.03 -12.18 -22.24
N LYS A 343 8.70 -12.30 -23.39
CA LYS A 343 9.92 -11.52 -23.70
C LYS A 343 9.60 -10.00 -23.86
N LYS A 344 9.12 -9.34 -22.79
CA LYS A 344 9.03 -7.90 -22.46
C LYS A 344 7.90 -7.06 -23.08
N LYS A 345 6.73 -7.63 -23.43
CA LYS A 345 5.70 -6.86 -24.18
C LYS A 345 4.32 -6.74 -23.54
N ILE A 346 3.93 -7.61 -22.63
CA ILE A 346 2.57 -7.63 -22.03
C ILE A 346 2.67 -7.20 -20.57
N CYS A 347 1.74 -6.38 -20.08
CA CYS A 347 1.72 -6.02 -18.67
C CYS A 347 1.37 -7.23 -17.79
N ASN A 348 1.88 -7.25 -16.56
CA ASN A 348 1.45 -8.21 -15.55
C ASN A 348 0.16 -7.71 -14.87
N GLU A 349 -0.98 -8.29 -15.24
CA GLU A 349 -2.28 -7.82 -14.74
C GLU A 349 -2.52 -8.15 -13.26
N GLU A 350 -1.93 -9.22 -12.71
CA GLU A 350 -2.03 -9.53 -11.29
C GLU A 350 -1.33 -8.45 -10.44
N LEU A 351 -0.16 -7.99 -10.88
CA LEU A 351 0.58 -6.90 -10.24
C LEU A 351 -0.14 -5.55 -10.41
N ASN A 352 -0.73 -5.29 -11.58
CA ASN A 352 -1.55 -4.08 -11.78
C ASN A 352 -2.79 -4.08 -10.88
N TYR A 353 -3.45 -5.22 -10.70
CA TYR A 353 -4.56 -5.38 -9.77
C TYR A 353 -4.14 -5.07 -8.33
N ALA A 354 -3.00 -5.60 -7.87
CA ALA A 354 -2.47 -5.30 -6.54
C ALA A 354 -2.16 -3.80 -6.36
N SER A 355 -1.60 -3.14 -7.37
CA SER A 355 -1.37 -1.69 -7.37
C SER A 355 -2.67 -0.90 -7.20
N GLN A 356 -3.70 -1.21 -7.99
CA GLN A 356 -4.99 -0.52 -7.90
C GLN A 356 -5.68 -0.76 -6.56
N LEU A 357 -5.60 -1.99 -6.02
CA LEU A 357 -6.20 -2.32 -4.74
C LEU A 357 -5.53 -1.57 -3.58
N PHE A 358 -4.19 -1.53 -3.57
CA PHE A 358 -3.45 -0.71 -2.61
C PHE A 358 -3.83 0.77 -2.71
N ASN A 359 -3.84 1.32 -3.93
CA ASN A 359 -4.18 2.72 -4.17
C ASN A 359 -5.61 3.06 -3.69
N SER A 360 -6.57 2.16 -3.92
CA SER A 360 -7.96 2.35 -3.47
C SER A 360 -8.06 2.40 -1.96
N LYS A 361 -7.38 1.48 -1.26
CA LYS A 361 -7.31 1.47 0.22
C LYS A 361 -6.63 2.74 0.75
N LEU A 362 -5.55 3.17 0.11
CA LEU A 362 -4.82 4.38 0.46
C LEU A 362 -5.68 5.64 0.31
N LEU A 363 -6.44 5.77 -0.79
CA LEU A 363 -7.37 6.88 -1.01
C LEU A 363 -8.42 6.94 0.11
N LEU A 364 -9.03 5.81 0.46
CA LEU A 364 -10.06 5.74 1.50
C LEU A 364 -9.52 6.13 2.87
N ILE A 365 -8.38 5.55 3.29
CA ILE A 365 -7.84 5.79 4.63
C ILE A 365 -7.35 7.23 4.78
N LEU A 366 -6.71 7.81 3.76
CA LEU A 366 -6.27 9.22 3.80
C LEU A 366 -7.46 10.18 3.80
N GLY A 367 -8.52 9.87 3.05
CA GLY A 367 -9.77 10.62 3.05
C GLY A 367 -10.44 10.62 4.44
N GLN A 368 -10.40 9.50 5.16
CA GLN A 368 -10.90 9.41 6.52
C GLN A 368 -10.02 10.22 7.50
N LEU A 369 -8.69 10.04 7.43
CA LEU A 369 -7.76 10.76 8.28
C LEU A 369 -7.89 12.28 8.12
N SER A 370 -8.06 12.78 6.89
CA SER A 370 -8.22 14.20 6.63
C SER A 370 -9.51 14.79 7.20
N LYS A 371 -10.54 13.97 7.44
CA LYS A 371 -11.80 14.40 8.08
C LYS A 371 -11.71 14.38 9.60
N THR A 372 -10.89 13.50 10.16
CA THR A 372 -10.80 13.28 11.61
C THR A 372 -9.72 14.13 12.26
N LEU A 373 -8.62 14.44 11.56
CA LEU A 373 -7.51 15.18 12.13
C LEU A 373 -7.63 16.69 11.87
N PRO A 374 -7.71 17.52 12.93
CA PRO A 374 -7.94 18.95 12.78
C PRO A 374 -6.74 19.64 12.13
N ASN A 375 -7.04 20.76 11.44
CA ASN A 375 -6.03 21.63 10.82
C ASN A 375 -5.08 20.89 9.88
N SER A 376 -5.53 19.81 9.25
CA SER A 376 -4.70 18.97 8.38
C SER A 376 -5.30 18.82 6.99
N THR A 377 -4.45 18.59 6.01
CA THR A 377 -4.81 18.31 4.62
C THR A 377 -3.98 17.12 4.16
N PHE A 378 -4.66 15.99 3.97
CA PHE A 378 -4.05 14.78 3.44
C PHE A 378 -4.60 14.47 2.06
N VAL A 379 -3.71 14.32 1.08
CA VAL A 379 -4.09 14.17 -0.32
C VAL A 379 -3.48 12.90 -0.88
N TYR A 380 -4.32 12.00 -1.38
CA TYR A 380 -3.90 10.92 -2.27
C TYR A 380 -3.61 11.49 -3.65
N MET A 381 -2.41 11.23 -4.18
CA MET A 381 -1.98 11.68 -5.50
C MET A 381 -1.93 10.50 -6.48
N ASP A 382 -2.81 10.53 -7.47
CA ASP A 382 -3.02 9.42 -8.39
C ASP A 382 -2.04 9.44 -9.57
N ILE A 383 -0.89 8.78 -9.42
CA ILE A 383 0.02 8.55 -10.54
C ILE A 383 -0.36 7.33 -11.40
N TYR A 384 -1.27 6.47 -10.93
CA TYR A 384 -1.70 5.30 -11.69
C TYR A 384 -2.41 5.72 -12.96
N THR A 385 -3.42 6.58 -12.83
CA THR A 385 -4.20 7.09 -13.96
C THR A 385 -3.32 7.88 -14.93
N ILE A 386 -2.45 8.75 -14.40
CA ILE A 386 -1.55 9.58 -15.22
C ILE A 386 -0.64 8.71 -16.09
N ILE A 387 0.03 7.73 -15.49
CA ILE A 387 0.95 6.87 -16.24
C ILE A 387 0.19 5.92 -17.17
N SER A 388 -1.00 5.45 -16.79
CA SER A 388 -1.85 4.64 -17.68
C SER A 388 -2.21 5.39 -18.96
N GLN A 389 -2.62 6.66 -18.86
CA GLN A 389 -2.88 7.51 -20.03
C GLN A 389 -1.64 7.69 -20.92
N MET A 390 -0.47 7.87 -20.31
CA MET A 390 0.81 7.95 -21.04
C MET A 390 1.18 6.63 -21.74
N LEU A 391 0.79 5.49 -21.18
CA LEU A 391 0.99 4.17 -21.79
C LEU A 391 0.02 3.91 -22.96
N GLU A 392 -1.22 4.37 -22.84
CA GLU A 392 -2.29 4.21 -23.84
C GLU A 392 -2.11 5.15 -25.04
N THR A 393 -1.73 6.41 -24.80
CA THR A 393 -1.62 7.46 -25.82
C THR A 393 -0.24 8.15 -25.81
N PRO A 394 0.87 7.39 -25.93
CA PRO A 394 2.22 7.92 -25.69
C PRO A 394 2.60 9.11 -26.58
N ALA A 395 2.16 9.11 -27.85
CA ALA A 395 2.42 10.20 -28.79
C ALA A 395 1.82 11.55 -28.33
N ALA A 396 0.65 11.54 -27.67
CA ALA A 396 0.02 12.74 -27.14
C ALA A 396 0.86 13.41 -26.03
N TYR A 397 1.74 12.64 -25.39
CA TYR A 397 2.67 13.11 -24.36
C TYR A 397 4.10 13.26 -24.88
N GLY A 398 4.34 12.99 -26.17
CA GLY A 398 5.65 13.08 -26.83
C GLY A 398 6.58 11.90 -26.55
N PHE A 399 6.04 10.71 -26.26
CA PHE A 399 6.83 9.48 -26.10
C PHE A 399 6.67 8.55 -27.32
N GLU A 400 7.77 7.91 -27.68
CA GLU A 400 7.85 6.92 -28.77
C GLU A 400 7.99 5.50 -28.23
N GLU A 401 8.68 5.32 -27.09
CA GLU A 401 8.93 4.00 -26.48
C GLU A 401 8.53 4.00 -25.00
N THR A 402 7.57 3.12 -24.67
CA THR A 402 6.99 2.99 -23.33
C THR A 402 7.13 1.60 -22.72
N LYS A 403 7.69 0.64 -23.46
CA LYS A 403 7.78 -0.78 -23.05
C LYS A 403 9.20 -1.17 -22.67
N LYS A 404 10.21 -0.47 -23.22
CA LYS A 404 11.63 -0.76 -22.98
C LYS A 404 12.31 0.37 -22.19
N PRO A 405 13.33 0.03 -21.38
CA PRO A 405 14.14 1.04 -20.74
C PRO A 405 15.09 1.70 -21.76
N CYS A 406 15.36 2.99 -21.57
CA CYS A 406 16.38 3.70 -22.32
C CYS A 406 17.80 3.25 -21.94
N CYS A 407 18.07 3.09 -20.64
CA CYS A 407 19.30 2.57 -20.10
C CYS A 407 19.20 1.05 -19.88
N LYS A 408 20.00 0.30 -20.63
CA LYS A 408 20.01 -1.17 -20.60
C LYS A 408 21.30 -1.68 -19.98
N THR A 409 21.20 -2.42 -18.88
CA THR A 409 22.33 -3.06 -18.21
C THR A 409 22.53 -4.47 -18.75
N GLY A 410 23.57 -4.71 -19.57
CA GLY A 410 23.90 -6.03 -20.11
C GLY A 410 22.75 -6.77 -20.84
N LEU A 411 22.80 -8.13 -20.86
CA LEU A 411 21.77 -9.00 -21.47
C LEU A 411 20.41 -8.95 -20.73
N LEU A 412 20.38 -8.48 -19.47
CA LEU A 412 19.20 -8.45 -18.62
C LEU A 412 18.62 -7.03 -18.57
N SER A 413 17.68 -6.74 -19.47
CA SER A 413 17.01 -5.42 -19.57
C SER A 413 16.03 -5.08 -18.42
N ALA A 414 16.25 -5.58 -17.20
CA ALA A 414 15.29 -5.51 -16.10
C ALA A 414 15.85 -4.91 -14.79
N GLY A 415 17.13 -4.52 -14.72
CA GLY A 415 17.71 -3.92 -13.51
C GLY A 415 17.36 -2.44 -13.33
N ALA A 416 17.13 -2.02 -12.08
CA ALA A 416 16.99 -0.62 -11.66
C ALA A 416 18.33 0.15 -11.58
N LEU A 417 19.41 -0.42 -12.13
CA LEU A 417 20.77 0.08 -11.97
C LEU A 417 21.38 0.44 -13.33
N CYS A 418 21.22 1.70 -13.72
CA CYS A 418 21.91 2.27 -14.86
C CYS A 418 23.35 2.66 -14.48
N LYS A 419 24.33 1.88 -14.92
CA LYS A 419 25.76 2.17 -14.73
C LYS A 419 26.39 2.60 -16.04
N LYS A 420 27.00 3.80 -16.08
CA LYS A 420 27.59 4.38 -17.30
C LYS A 420 28.63 3.48 -17.97
N SER A 421 29.38 2.69 -17.19
CA SER A 421 30.43 1.80 -17.72
C SER A 421 29.89 0.48 -18.28
N THR A 422 28.69 0.04 -17.90
CA THR A 422 28.15 -1.29 -18.27
C THR A 422 26.79 -1.23 -18.97
N SER A 423 26.26 -0.03 -19.21
CA SER A 423 24.93 0.15 -19.76
C SER A 423 24.93 0.82 -21.12
N LYS A 424 24.09 0.32 -22.04
CA LYS A 424 23.81 0.99 -23.32
C LYS A 424 22.63 1.93 -23.12
N ILE A 425 22.87 3.23 -23.32
CA ILE A 425 21.86 4.29 -23.22
C ILE A 425 21.29 4.55 -24.62
N CYS A 426 19.98 4.76 -24.72
CA CYS A 426 19.32 5.11 -25.96
C CYS A 426 19.76 6.51 -26.47
N PRO A 427 19.73 6.77 -27.80
CA PRO A 427 20.19 8.05 -28.36
C PRO A 427 19.35 9.26 -27.92
N ASN A 428 18.04 9.08 -27.76
CA ASN A 428 17.12 10.12 -27.35
C ASN A 428 16.39 9.71 -26.07
N THR A 429 16.90 10.14 -24.91
CA THR A 429 16.28 9.84 -23.61
C THR A 429 14.90 10.47 -23.44
N SER A 430 14.60 11.54 -24.18
CA SER A 430 13.35 12.29 -24.04
C SER A 430 12.17 11.63 -24.75
N SER A 431 12.41 10.74 -25.72
CA SER A 431 11.34 9.97 -26.37
C SER A 431 10.97 8.68 -25.62
N TYR A 432 11.67 8.37 -24.51
CA TYR A 432 11.41 7.21 -23.67
C TYR A 432 10.65 7.58 -22.40
N LEU A 433 9.63 6.79 -22.07
CA LEU A 433 8.92 6.92 -20.80
C LEU A 433 9.80 6.46 -19.62
N PHE A 434 10.50 5.33 -19.79
CA PHE A 434 11.28 4.70 -18.73
C PHE A 434 12.78 4.87 -18.94
N TRP A 435 13.46 5.33 -17.90
CA TRP A 435 14.91 5.42 -17.84
C TRP A 435 15.53 4.03 -17.72
N ASP A 436 15.10 3.26 -16.73
CA ASP A 436 15.57 1.90 -16.47
C ASP A 436 14.39 0.92 -16.37
N GLY A 437 14.61 -0.27 -15.80
CA GLY A 437 13.58 -1.31 -15.69
C GLY A 437 12.33 -0.92 -14.88
N VAL A 438 12.37 0.17 -14.12
CA VAL A 438 11.29 0.60 -13.22
C VAL A 438 11.04 2.11 -13.31
N HIS A 439 12.11 2.91 -13.33
CA HIS A 439 12.01 4.35 -13.09
C HIS A 439 11.73 5.15 -14.37
N PRO A 440 10.88 6.19 -14.30
CA PRO A 440 10.67 7.15 -15.38
C PRO A 440 11.92 7.95 -15.77
N THR A 441 11.96 8.46 -17.00
CA THR A 441 12.93 9.48 -17.40
C THR A 441 12.64 10.84 -16.76
N GLN A 442 13.61 11.75 -16.74
CA GLN A 442 13.40 13.15 -16.33
C GLN A 442 12.27 13.80 -17.13
N ARG A 443 12.14 13.49 -18.43
CA ARG A 443 11.05 13.99 -19.27
C ARG A 443 9.70 13.44 -18.80
N ALA A 444 9.61 12.16 -18.50
CA ALA A 444 8.43 11.55 -17.92
C ALA A 444 8.07 12.14 -16.55
N TYR A 445 9.03 12.30 -15.64
CA TYR A 445 8.81 12.99 -14.37
C TYR A 445 8.28 14.41 -14.57
N LYS A 446 8.82 15.18 -15.53
CA LYS A 446 8.30 16.52 -15.86
C LYS A 446 6.83 16.47 -16.26
N THR A 447 6.46 15.53 -17.12
CA THR A 447 5.09 15.37 -17.61
C THR A 447 4.14 14.95 -16.49
N ILE A 448 4.52 13.95 -15.68
CA ILE A 448 3.73 13.48 -14.52
C ILE A 448 3.49 14.63 -13.55
N ASN A 449 4.54 15.39 -13.21
CA ASN A 449 4.43 16.45 -12.21
C ASN A 449 3.60 17.63 -12.70
N LYS A 450 3.60 17.96 -14.00
CA LYS A 450 2.69 18.98 -14.54
C LYS A 450 1.23 18.65 -14.23
N VAL A 451 0.84 17.38 -14.36
CA VAL A 451 -0.52 16.93 -14.03
C VAL A 451 -0.74 16.95 -12.53
N LEU A 452 0.17 16.34 -11.73
CA LEU A 452 0.05 16.34 -10.27
C LEU A 452 -0.10 17.74 -9.68
N ILE A 453 0.64 18.71 -10.20
CA ILE A 453 0.62 20.07 -9.69
C ILE A 453 -0.70 20.74 -9.99
N LYS A 454 -1.18 20.60 -11.23
CA LYS A 454 -2.48 21.13 -11.63
C LYS A 454 -3.61 20.58 -10.75
N GLU A 455 -3.60 19.27 -10.53
CA GLU A 455 -4.70 18.57 -9.83
C GLU A 455 -4.62 18.65 -8.30
N TYR A 456 -3.41 18.69 -7.70
CA TYR A 456 -3.27 18.49 -6.25
C TYR A 456 -2.53 19.60 -5.51
N LEU A 457 -1.66 20.37 -6.17
CA LEU A 457 -0.82 21.31 -5.43
C LEU A 457 -1.63 22.45 -4.82
N HIS A 458 -2.68 22.91 -5.51
CA HIS A 458 -3.60 23.92 -5.01
C HIS A 458 -4.37 23.49 -3.75
N VAL A 459 -4.48 22.17 -3.50
CA VAL A 459 -5.07 21.61 -2.28
C VAL A 459 -4.04 21.62 -1.15
N LEU A 460 -2.81 21.20 -1.44
CA LEU A 460 -1.71 21.16 -0.47
C LEU A 460 -1.17 22.54 -0.08
N SER A 461 -1.43 23.58 -0.87
CA SER A 461 -0.95 24.95 -0.61
C SER A 461 -1.92 25.80 0.22
N LYS A 462 -3.16 25.34 0.43
CA LYS A 462 -4.13 25.96 1.35
C LYS A 462 -3.73 25.62 2.78
#